data_AF-A0A1N7LES7-F1
#
_entry.id   AF-A0A1N7LES7-F1
#
_cell.length_a   1.000
_cell.length_b   1.000
_cell.length_c   1.000
_cell.angle_alpha   90.00
_cell.angle_beta   90.00
_cell.angle_gamma   90.00
#
_symmetry.space_group_name_H-M   'P 1'
#
loop_
_entity.id
_entity.type
_entity.pdbx_description
1 polymer ?
#
loop_
_entity_poly.entity_id
_entity_poly.type
_entity_poly.pdbx_seq_one_letter_code
_entity_poly.pdbx_strand_id
1 'polypeptide(L)'
;MDFFHDGKKCWIPESLSQITLKQRQDFELTFGKELNESFKDVLNPDPDAENDEMRILEYRIDLACKSVSFFSGIPLDQIRNTRLDKVLSIYEACLAPIFLKEDEIELQEKYYFEDDLWVIQAPDLTYDSSITFNEVILGKQIVTEIKNFASGYWDALQRLAVIYFRKIDADGNVEKFDEKWMSEGSERLELMSKLPMDCALHVAFFLTSSMNSFLKLSPYLESLERVRDRISQDTLKNGDG
;
A
#
# COMPACT_ATOMS: atom_id res chain seq x y z
N MET A 1 2.79 20.90 -3.86
CA MET A 1 2.05 22.17 -4.02
C MET A 1 2.34 23.06 -2.83
N ASP A 2 2.79 24.28 -3.08
CA ASP A 2 2.85 25.31 -2.04
C ASP A 2 1.53 26.06 -1.97
N PHE A 3 1.00 26.28 -0.77
CA PHE A 3 -0.18 27.11 -0.55
C PHE A 3 -0.03 27.96 0.72
N PHE A 4 -0.88 28.98 0.87
CA PHE A 4 -0.87 29.83 2.06
C PHE A 4 -2.06 29.51 2.97
N HIS A 5 -1.78 29.27 4.25
CA HIS A 5 -2.77 29.14 5.31
C HIS A 5 -2.45 30.14 6.43
N ASP A 6 -3.38 31.05 6.72
CA ASP A 6 -3.23 32.12 7.71
C ASP A 6 -1.90 32.90 7.60
N GLY A 7 -1.51 33.21 6.36
CA GLY A 7 -0.29 33.96 6.05
C GLY A 7 1.01 33.14 6.13
N LYS A 8 0.95 31.85 6.47
CA LYS A 8 2.09 30.93 6.44
C LYS A 8 2.11 30.13 5.15
N LYS A 9 3.30 29.98 4.57
CA LYS A 9 3.53 29.08 3.43
C LYS A 9 3.58 27.65 3.95
N CYS A 10 2.70 26.81 3.42
CA CYS A 10 2.56 25.40 3.70
C CYS A 10 2.81 24.60 2.42
N TRP A 11 3.16 23.33 2.57
CA TRP A 11 3.44 22.42 1.46
C TRP A 11 2.57 21.17 1.58
N ILE A 12 2.16 20.60 0.46
CA ILE A 12 1.45 19.32 0.39
C ILE A 12 1.97 18.52 -0.82
N PRO A 13 2.08 17.19 -0.75
CA PRO A 13 2.49 16.37 -1.89
C PRO A 13 1.46 16.44 -3.03
N GLU A 14 1.96 16.42 -4.26
CA GLU A 14 1.19 16.40 -5.52
C GLU A 14 1.30 15.06 -6.26
N SER A 15 2.12 14.14 -5.75
CA SER A 15 2.39 12.84 -6.38
C SER A 15 2.81 11.80 -5.35
N LEU A 16 2.63 10.53 -5.70
CA LEU A 16 3.12 9.39 -4.91
C LEU A 16 4.64 9.46 -4.68
N SER A 17 5.41 9.97 -5.65
CA SER A 17 6.87 10.13 -5.52
C SER A 17 7.30 11.11 -4.43
N GLN A 18 6.40 11.98 -3.96
CA GLN A 18 6.66 12.97 -2.90
C GLN A 18 6.22 12.50 -1.50
N ILE A 19 5.62 11.31 -1.41
CA ILE A 19 5.21 10.70 -0.14
C ILE A 19 6.13 9.52 0.09
N THR A 20 6.77 9.46 1.25
CA THR A 20 7.56 8.28 1.63
C THR A 20 6.66 7.21 2.25
N LEU A 21 7.12 5.96 2.19
CA LEU A 21 6.47 4.84 2.85
C LEU A 21 6.28 5.10 4.35
N LYS A 22 7.26 5.73 5.00
CA LYS A 22 7.19 6.15 6.40
C LYS A 22 6.06 7.16 6.64
N GLN A 23 5.93 8.17 5.79
CA GLN A 23 4.83 9.13 5.90
C GLN A 23 3.45 8.43 5.76
N ARG A 24 3.35 7.41 4.90
CA ARG A 24 2.13 6.61 4.78
C ARG A 24 1.86 5.74 6.01
N GLN A 25 2.88 5.07 6.55
CA GLN A 25 2.79 4.32 7.80
C GLN A 25 2.35 5.22 8.97
N ASP A 26 2.93 6.42 9.08
CA ASP A 26 2.63 7.38 10.14
C ASP A 26 1.22 7.94 10.01
N PHE A 27 0.73 8.15 8.78
CA PHE A 27 -0.67 8.53 8.54
C PHE A 27 -1.63 7.43 9.01
N GLU A 28 -1.37 6.17 8.65
CA GLU A 28 -2.19 5.03 9.06
C GLU A 28 -2.16 4.82 10.58
N LEU A 29 -1.00 4.99 11.21
CA LEU A 29 -0.86 4.91 12.67
C LEU A 29 -1.66 6.02 13.38
N THR A 30 -1.66 7.23 12.82
CA THR A 30 -2.31 8.39 13.42
C THR A 30 -3.82 8.38 13.21
N PHE A 31 -4.29 8.04 12.00
CA PHE A 31 -5.69 8.21 11.59
C PHE A 31 -6.36 6.95 11.04
N GLY A 32 -5.59 5.92 10.68
CA GLY A 32 -6.07 4.75 9.93
C GLY A 32 -7.14 3.95 10.67
N LYS A 33 -7.00 3.77 11.98
CA LYS A 33 -8.02 3.06 12.79
C LYS A 33 -9.40 3.74 12.68
N GLU A 34 -9.46 5.04 12.93
CA GLU A 34 -10.71 5.81 12.91
C GLU A 34 -11.29 5.87 11.49
N LEU A 35 -10.45 6.10 10.48
CA LEU A 35 -10.88 6.12 9.07
C LEU A 35 -11.40 4.76 8.60
N ASN A 36 -10.78 3.65 9.05
CA ASN A 36 -11.23 2.30 8.71
C ASN A 36 -12.57 1.95 9.39
N GLU A 37 -12.80 2.42 10.61
CA GLU A 37 -14.09 2.29 11.31
C GLU A 37 -15.17 3.07 10.54
N SER A 38 -14.93 4.36 10.24
CA SER A 38 -15.87 5.17 9.46
C SER A 38 -16.13 4.62 8.04
N PHE A 39 -15.12 4.05 7.39
CA PHE A 39 -15.28 3.45 6.07
C PHE A 39 -16.12 2.17 6.10
N LYS A 40 -15.96 1.31 7.13
CA LYS A 40 -16.80 0.12 7.31
C LYS A 40 -18.26 0.48 7.53
N ASP A 41 -18.49 1.55 8.28
CA ASP A 41 -19.83 2.08 8.52
C ASP A 41 -20.49 2.54 7.21
N VAL A 42 -19.72 3.11 6.28
CA VAL A 42 -20.19 3.49 4.93
C VAL A 42 -20.46 2.26 4.05
N LEU A 43 -19.63 1.21 4.11
CA LEU A 43 -19.77 0.02 3.26
C LEU A 43 -20.90 -0.92 3.70
N ASN A 44 -21.19 -0.99 4.99
CA ASN A 44 -22.27 -1.81 5.56
C ASN A 44 -23.28 -0.90 6.27
N PRO A 45 -24.09 -0.14 5.52
CA PRO A 45 -25.08 0.72 6.13
C PRO A 45 -26.11 -0.11 6.89
N ASP A 46 -26.60 0.45 8.00
CA ASP A 46 -27.77 -0.10 8.68
C ASP A 46 -28.94 -0.11 7.68
N PRO A 47 -29.63 -1.24 7.46
CA PRO A 47 -30.75 -1.32 6.51
C PRO A 47 -31.88 -0.31 6.79
N ASP A 48 -31.95 0.26 8.00
CA ASP A 48 -32.90 1.31 8.37
C ASP A 48 -32.33 2.75 8.26
N ALA A 49 -31.09 2.93 7.78
CA ALA A 49 -30.47 4.25 7.63
C ALA A 49 -30.99 4.98 6.38
N GLU A 50 -31.70 6.09 6.58
CA GLU A 50 -32.30 6.89 5.50
C GLU A 50 -31.30 7.78 4.71
N ASN A 51 -30.01 7.83 5.07
CA ASN A 51 -29.11 8.87 4.53
C ASN A 51 -27.66 8.43 4.29
N ASP A 52 -27.48 7.47 3.37
CA ASP A 52 -26.15 6.99 2.94
C ASP A 52 -25.31 8.10 2.29
N GLU A 53 -25.93 9.03 1.56
CA GLU A 53 -25.22 10.12 0.89
C GLU A 53 -24.53 11.07 1.90
N MET A 54 -25.21 11.39 3.00
CA MET A 54 -24.63 12.26 4.04
C MET A 54 -23.48 11.57 4.76
N ARG A 55 -23.56 10.25 4.99
CA ARG A 55 -22.48 9.47 5.62
C ARG A 55 -21.24 9.37 4.73
N ILE A 56 -21.44 9.17 3.42
CA ILE A 56 -20.35 9.22 2.43
C ILE A 56 -19.70 10.61 2.44
N LEU A 57 -20.51 11.68 2.48
CA LEU A 57 -20.00 13.05 2.51
C LEU A 57 -19.20 13.31 3.80
N GLU A 58 -19.70 12.90 4.96
CA GLU A 58 -19.01 13.02 6.25
C GLU A 58 -17.66 12.31 6.23
N TYR A 59 -17.63 11.07 5.74
CA TYR A 59 -16.38 10.31 5.57
C TYR A 59 -15.39 11.06 4.67
N ARG A 60 -15.84 11.58 3.52
CA ARG A 60 -14.96 12.34 2.60
C ARG A 60 -14.43 13.62 3.24
N ILE A 61 -15.25 14.33 3.99
CA ILE A 61 -14.85 15.55 4.71
C ILE A 61 -13.79 15.22 5.76
N ASP A 62 -13.99 14.16 6.53
CA ASP A 62 -13.07 13.78 7.59
C ASP A 62 -11.74 13.27 7.03
N LEU A 63 -11.79 12.44 5.96
CA LEU A 63 -10.60 12.02 5.21
C LEU A 63 -9.83 13.23 4.66
N ALA A 64 -10.51 14.17 4.01
CA ALA A 64 -9.88 15.37 3.48
C ALA A 64 -9.21 16.22 4.57
N CYS A 65 -9.92 16.47 5.69
CA CYS A 65 -9.37 17.21 6.81
C CYS A 65 -8.12 16.55 7.40
N LYS A 66 -8.18 15.23 7.65
CA LYS A 66 -7.07 14.47 8.23
C LYS A 66 -5.88 14.39 7.29
N SER A 67 -6.10 14.12 6.00
CA SER A 67 -5.01 14.07 5.03
C SER A 67 -4.36 15.44 4.84
N VAL A 68 -5.14 16.53 4.69
CA VAL A 68 -4.58 17.88 4.56
C VAL A 68 -3.82 18.27 5.83
N SER A 69 -4.38 18.01 7.01
CA SER A 69 -3.71 18.29 8.29
C SER A 69 -2.37 17.55 8.39
N PHE A 70 -2.38 16.24 8.13
CA PHE A 70 -1.18 15.40 8.24
C PHE A 70 -0.06 15.87 7.31
N PHE A 71 -0.36 15.99 6.01
CA PHE A 71 0.67 16.26 5.00
C PHE A 71 1.13 17.72 4.98
N SER A 72 0.28 18.66 5.41
CA SER A 72 0.66 20.07 5.52
C SER A 72 1.33 20.44 6.84
N GLY A 73 1.21 19.58 7.86
CA GLY A 73 1.64 19.87 9.23
C GLY A 73 0.76 20.88 9.97
N ILE A 74 -0.37 21.31 9.37
CA ILE A 74 -1.33 22.20 10.03
C ILE A 74 -2.16 21.38 11.02
N PRO A 75 -2.32 21.81 12.29
CA PRO A 75 -3.12 21.09 13.28
C PRO A 75 -4.56 20.84 12.80
N LEU A 76 -5.08 19.65 13.08
CA LEU A 76 -6.41 19.23 12.60
C LEU A 76 -7.53 20.18 13.02
N ASP A 77 -7.47 20.74 14.23
CA ASP A 77 -8.44 21.72 14.70
C ASP A 77 -8.43 23.00 13.86
N GLN A 78 -7.27 23.44 13.36
CA GLN A 78 -7.18 24.60 12.48
C GLN A 78 -7.76 24.29 11.09
N ILE A 79 -7.50 23.09 10.56
CA ILE A 79 -8.10 22.63 9.30
C ILE A 79 -9.62 22.51 9.41
N ARG A 80 -10.15 21.95 10.50
CA ARG A 80 -11.60 21.83 10.74
C ARG A 80 -12.31 23.17 10.88
N ASN A 81 -11.61 24.19 11.36
CA ASN A 81 -12.12 25.57 11.45
C ASN A 81 -11.90 26.39 10.16
N THR A 82 -11.19 25.83 9.18
CA THR A 82 -11.05 26.46 7.86
C THR A 82 -12.33 26.25 7.06
N ARG A 83 -12.59 27.14 6.08
CA ARG A 83 -13.70 26.93 5.17
C ARG A 83 -13.56 25.59 4.45
N LEU A 84 -14.58 24.76 4.57
CA LEU A 84 -14.59 23.38 4.06
C LEU A 84 -14.31 23.31 2.55
N ASP A 85 -14.85 24.25 1.78
CA ASP A 85 -14.62 24.36 0.32
C ASP A 85 -13.13 24.43 -0.03
N LYS A 86 -12.34 25.15 0.77
CA LYS A 86 -10.88 25.23 0.57
C LYS A 86 -10.20 23.90 0.87
N VAL A 87 -10.55 23.25 1.98
CA VAL A 87 -9.93 21.97 2.38
C VAL A 87 -10.23 20.90 1.34
N LEU A 88 -11.50 20.78 0.92
CA LEU A 88 -11.91 19.86 -0.14
C LEU A 88 -11.21 20.18 -1.46
N SER A 89 -11.07 21.46 -1.83
CA SER A 89 -10.36 21.81 -3.06
C SER A 89 -8.89 21.38 -3.06
N ILE A 90 -8.19 21.51 -1.93
CA ILE A 90 -6.80 21.06 -1.79
C ILE A 90 -6.73 19.54 -1.86
N TYR A 91 -7.63 18.86 -1.13
CA TYR A 91 -7.69 17.41 -1.14
C TYR A 91 -7.97 16.85 -2.54
N GLU A 92 -9.04 17.29 -3.19
CA GLU A 92 -9.45 16.81 -4.51
C GLU A 92 -8.42 17.14 -5.61
N ALA A 93 -7.76 18.30 -5.52
CA ALA A 93 -6.78 18.70 -6.53
C ALA A 93 -5.42 17.99 -6.37
N CYS A 94 -5.01 17.69 -5.12
CA CYS A 94 -3.64 17.22 -4.84
C CYS A 94 -3.60 15.79 -4.31
N LEU A 95 -4.42 15.47 -3.32
CA LEU A 95 -4.31 14.23 -2.54
C LEU A 95 -5.21 13.11 -3.05
N ALA A 96 -6.46 13.40 -3.41
CA ALA A 96 -7.37 12.39 -3.96
C ALA A 96 -6.79 11.70 -5.21
N PRO A 97 -6.16 12.41 -6.17
CA PRO A 97 -5.56 11.78 -7.33
C PRO A 97 -4.38 10.86 -6.98
N ILE A 98 -3.68 11.11 -5.86
CA ILE A 98 -2.59 10.25 -5.40
C ILE A 98 -3.14 8.88 -4.99
N PHE A 99 -4.27 8.86 -4.26
CA PHE A 99 -4.91 7.62 -3.82
C PHE A 99 -5.69 6.91 -4.93
N LEU A 100 -6.20 7.65 -5.92
CA LEU A 100 -6.92 7.08 -7.06
C LEU A 100 -5.98 6.50 -8.14
N LYS A 101 -4.73 6.99 -8.23
CA LYS A 101 -3.73 6.51 -9.19
C LYS A 101 -3.09 5.17 -8.82
N GLU A 102 -3.42 4.59 -7.66
CA GLU A 102 -2.87 3.29 -7.24
C GLU A 102 -3.23 2.15 -8.23
N ASP A 103 -4.34 2.29 -8.97
CA ASP A 103 -4.84 1.27 -9.91
C ASP A 103 -4.31 1.40 -11.35
N GLU A 104 -3.66 2.52 -11.71
CA GLU A 104 -3.17 2.81 -13.08
C GLU A 104 -1.63 2.75 -13.19
N ILE A 105 -0.96 2.18 -12.20
CA ILE A 105 0.50 2.15 -12.13
C ILE A 105 1.07 1.18 -13.17
N GLU A 106 1.78 1.71 -14.17
CA GLU A 106 2.58 0.90 -15.10
C GLU A 106 3.88 0.44 -14.43
N LEU A 107 4.10 -0.88 -14.38
CA LEU A 107 5.29 -1.44 -13.75
C LEU A 107 6.58 -0.89 -14.36
N GLN A 108 7.32 -0.12 -13.56
CA GLN A 108 8.72 0.17 -13.83
C GLN A 108 9.60 -0.74 -12.96
N GLU A 109 10.62 -1.35 -13.57
CA GLU A 109 11.48 -2.34 -12.90
C GLU A 109 12.73 -1.70 -12.27
N LYS A 110 13.16 -0.54 -12.75
CA LYS A 110 14.42 0.11 -12.33
C LYS A 110 14.17 1.53 -11.85
N TYR A 111 14.80 1.94 -10.75
CA TYR A 111 14.60 3.25 -10.13
C TYR A 111 15.92 3.87 -9.72
N TYR A 112 16.00 5.20 -9.78
CA TYR A 112 17.02 5.95 -9.06
C TYR A 112 16.49 6.27 -7.67
N PHE A 113 17.23 5.86 -6.65
CA PHE A 113 16.89 6.09 -5.25
C PHE A 113 18.16 6.38 -4.45
N GLU A 114 18.18 7.52 -3.74
CA GLU A 114 19.36 8.04 -3.03
C GLU A 114 20.61 8.08 -3.94
N ASP A 115 20.44 8.60 -5.17
CA ASP A 115 21.46 8.70 -6.24
C ASP A 115 22.02 7.37 -6.79
N ASP A 116 21.55 6.23 -6.28
CA ASP A 116 21.92 4.90 -6.74
C ASP A 116 20.87 4.31 -7.68
N LEU A 117 21.27 3.36 -8.53
CA LEU A 117 20.36 2.58 -9.36
C LEU A 117 19.89 1.33 -8.61
N TRP A 118 18.59 1.10 -8.62
CA TRP A 118 17.94 -0.02 -7.97
C TRP A 118 17.01 -0.74 -8.94
N VAL A 119 16.70 -1.99 -8.64
CA VAL A 119 15.84 -2.86 -9.43
C VAL A 119 14.90 -3.65 -8.55
N ILE A 120 13.67 -3.84 -9.03
CA ILE A 120 12.71 -4.77 -8.46
C ILE A 120 13.02 -6.17 -9.01
N GLN A 121 13.42 -7.08 -8.13
CA GLN A 121 13.81 -8.44 -8.47
C GLN A 121 12.61 -9.36 -8.63
N ALA A 122 12.52 -10.03 -9.78
CA ALA A 122 11.56 -11.09 -10.05
C ALA A 122 11.68 -12.24 -9.06
N PRO A 123 10.57 -12.75 -8.48
CA PRO A 123 10.56 -14.01 -7.73
C PRO A 123 10.66 -15.22 -8.67
N ASP A 124 11.48 -15.14 -9.72
CA ASP A 124 11.69 -16.20 -10.69
C ASP A 124 12.82 -17.10 -10.21
N LEU A 125 12.56 -18.40 -10.10
CA LEU A 125 13.53 -19.40 -9.65
C LEU A 125 14.13 -20.10 -10.86
N THR A 126 14.91 -19.37 -11.64
CA THR A 126 15.70 -19.89 -12.77
C THR A 126 17.16 -20.09 -12.36
N TYR A 127 17.96 -20.79 -13.17
CA TYR A 127 19.38 -21.08 -12.88
C TYR A 127 20.27 -19.83 -12.91
N ASP A 128 19.80 -18.76 -13.54
CA ASP A 128 20.41 -17.44 -13.65
C ASP A 128 19.80 -16.41 -12.67
N SER A 129 18.85 -16.84 -11.84
CA SER A 129 18.19 -15.93 -10.90
C SER A 129 19.10 -15.50 -9.76
N SER A 130 19.09 -14.21 -9.44
CA SER A 130 19.71 -13.64 -8.26
C SER A 130 18.89 -13.86 -6.98
N ILE A 131 17.62 -14.26 -7.07
CA ILE A 131 16.78 -14.53 -5.91
C ILE A 131 16.91 -15.98 -5.45
N THR A 132 16.99 -16.18 -4.13
CA THR A 132 17.06 -17.50 -3.52
C THR A 132 15.66 -18.05 -3.19
N PHE A 133 15.57 -19.37 -3.05
CA PHE A 133 14.33 -20.02 -2.60
C PHE A 133 13.87 -19.48 -1.23
N ASN A 134 14.82 -19.19 -0.32
CA ASN A 134 14.50 -18.66 1.00
C ASN A 134 13.82 -17.28 0.92
N GLU A 135 14.32 -16.38 0.05
CA GLU A 135 13.70 -15.07 -0.19
C GLU A 135 12.26 -15.19 -0.70
N VAL A 136 12.00 -16.14 -1.61
CA VAL A 136 10.64 -16.41 -2.10
C VAL A 136 9.73 -16.89 -0.98
N ILE A 137 10.20 -17.77 -0.09
CA ILE A 137 9.42 -18.24 1.07
C ILE A 137 9.14 -17.10 2.05
N LEU A 138 10.15 -16.29 2.38
CA LEU A 138 10.00 -15.13 3.26
C LEU A 138 8.98 -14.13 2.69
N GLY A 139 9.07 -13.80 1.41
CA GLY A 139 8.09 -12.93 0.75
C GLY A 139 6.67 -13.50 0.82
N LYS A 140 6.50 -14.82 0.59
CA LYS A 140 5.19 -15.47 0.71
C LYS A 140 4.62 -15.43 2.11
N GLN A 141 5.46 -15.61 3.14
CA GLN A 141 5.02 -15.51 4.53
C GLN A 141 4.52 -14.10 4.84
N ILE A 142 5.26 -13.06 4.44
CA ILE A 142 4.85 -11.66 4.61
C ILE A 142 3.52 -11.38 3.89
N VAL A 143 3.35 -11.82 2.64
CA VAL A 143 2.09 -11.64 1.90
C VAL A 143 0.92 -12.39 2.56
N THR A 144 1.19 -13.56 3.15
CA THR A 144 0.16 -14.32 3.88
C THR A 144 -0.22 -13.64 5.19
N GLU A 145 0.74 -13.06 5.90
CA GLU A 145 0.49 -12.24 7.10
C GLU A 145 -0.41 -11.05 6.77
N ILE A 146 -0.17 -10.34 5.66
CA ILE A 146 -1.03 -9.23 5.21
C ILE A 146 -2.48 -9.67 5.04
N LYS A 147 -2.72 -10.82 4.41
CA LYS A 147 -4.09 -11.33 4.19
C LYS A 147 -4.81 -11.68 5.49
N ASN A 148 -4.07 -12.04 6.52
CA ASN A 148 -4.62 -12.50 7.80
C ASN A 148 -4.74 -11.39 8.84
N PHE A 149 -3.92 -10.34 8.76
CA PHE A 149 -3.90 -9.21 9.68
C PHE A 149 -4.14 -7.91 8.91
N ALA A 150 -5.35 -7.35 9.01
CA ALA A 150 -5.72 -6.10 8.34
C ALA A 150 -4.85 -4.89 8.76
N SER A 151 -4.17 -4.97 9.90
CA SER A 151 -3.21 -3.98 10.38
C SER A 151 -1.78 -4.32 9.91
N GLY A 152 -1.06 -3.34 9.37
CA GLY A 152 0.36 -3.49 9.04
C GLY A 152 0.66 -3.78 7.56
N TYR A 153 -0.27 -3.51 6.65
CA TYR A 153 -0.05 -3.60 5.20
C TYR A 153 1.22 -2.84 4.77
N TRP A 154 1.36 -1.60 5.24
CA TRP A 154 2.49 -0.74 4.90
C TRP A 154 3.82 -1.22 5.53
N ASP A 155 3.78 -1.80 6.73
CA ASP A 155 4.95 -2.42 7.37
C ASP A 155 5.39 -3.70 6.64
N ALA A 156 4.42 -4.47 6.18
CA ALA A 156 4.68 -5.61 5.33
C ALA A 156 5.26 -5.18 3.98
N LEU A 157 4.78 -4.09 3.40
CA LEU A 157 5.36 -3.53 2.17
C LEU A 157 6.81 -3.09 2.35
N GLN A 158 7.14 -2.48 3.49
CA GLN A 158 8.53 -2.13 3.84
C GLN A 158 9.42 -3.38 3.87
N ARG A 159 8.94 -4.45 4.51
CA ARG A 159 9.64 -5.75 4.58
C ARG A 159 9.78 -6.40 3.20
N LEU A 160 8.77 -6.29 2.34
CA LEU A 160 8.85 -6.77 0.96
C LEU A 160 9.85 -5.97 0.14
N ALA A 161 9.91 -4.64 0.30
CA ALA A 161 10.92 -3.82 -0.34
C ALA A 161 12.33 -4.22 0.08
N VAL A 162 12.56 -4.60 1.35
CA VAL A 162 13.85 -5.14 1.80
C VAL A 162 14.25 -6.41 1.02
N ILE A 163 13.31 -7.25 0.60
CA ILE A 163 13.59 -8.50 -0.13
C ILE A 163 13.72 -8.24 -1.63
N TYR A 164 12.83 -7.45 -2.21
CA TYR A 164 12.69 -7.41 -3.67
C TYR A 164 13.27 -6.16 -4.32
N PHE A 165 13.51 -5.08 -3.56
CA PHE A 165 14.13 -3.88 -4.08
C PHE A 165 15.63 -3.91 -3.80
N ARG A 166 16.45 -4.08 -4.85
CA ARG A 166 17.90 -4.32 -4.76
C ARG A 166 18.70 -3.26 -5.49
N LYS A 167 19.77 -2.80 -4.86
CA LYS A 167 20.77 -1.92 -5.45
C LYS A 167 21.59 -2.67 -6.51
N ILE A 168 21.91 -1.95 -7.59
CA ILE A 168 22.82 -2.38 -8.65
C ILE A 168 24.18 -1.71 -8.39
N ASP A 169 25.26 -2.50 -8.43
CA ASP A 169 26.62 -1.98 -8.31
C ASP A 169 27.13 -1.38 -9.64
N ALA A 170 28.33 -0.78 -9.61
CA ALA A 170 28.92 -0.13 -10.78
C ALA A 170 29.20 -1.10 -11.95
N ASP A 171 29.33 -2.39 -11.66
CA ASP A 171 29.59 -3.45 -12.63
C ASP A 171 28.28 -4.08 -13.17
N GLY A 172 27.12 -3.59 -12.72
CA GLY A 172 25.80 -4.06 -13.13
C GLY A 172 25.31 -5.29 -12.37
N ASN A 173 25.97 -5.70 -11.29
CA ASN A 173 25.52 -6.82 -10.46
C ASN A 173 24.49 -6.35 -9.43
N VAL A 174 23.48 -7.19 -9.23
CA VAL A 174 22.46 -6.99 -8.22
C VAL A 174 23.01 -7.42 -6.86
N GLU A 175 22.83 -6.60 -5.83
CA GLU A 175 23.26 -6.96 -4.48
C GLU A 175 22.53 -8.22 -4.00
N LYS A 176 23.26 -9.08 -3.27
CA LYS A 176 22.68 -10.28 -2.67
C LYS A 176 21.93 -9.92 -1.39
N PHE A 177 20.86 -10.65 -1.12
CA PHE A 177 20.15 -10.54 0.14
C PHE A 177 21.04 -10.88 1.34
N ASP A 178 20.92 -10.07 2.38
CA ASP A 178 21.35 -10.43 3.73
C ASP A 178 20.14 -10.48 4.65
N GLU A 179 19.89 -11.62 5.30
CA GLU A 179 18.78 -11.80 6.24
C GLU A 179 18.82 -10.81 7.41
N LYS A 180 20.02 -10.30 7.77
CA LYS A 180 20.18 -9.28 8.81
C LYS A 180 19.45 -7.98 8.46
N TRP A 181 19.17 -7.73 7.18
CA TRP A 181 18.38 -6.57 6.74
C TRP A 181 16.94 -6.61 7.23
N MET A 182 16.42 -7.79 7.58
CA MET A 182 15.07 -7.95 8.15
C MET A 182 15.01 -7.71 9.66
N SER A 183 16.15 -7.51 10.32
CA SER A 183 16.19 -7.27 11.76
C SER A 183 15.63 -5.88 12.09
N GLU A 184 14.95 -5.76 13.22
CA GLU A 184 14.45 -4.47 13.71
C GLU A 184 15.60 -3.47 13.88
N GLY A 185 15.39 -2.24 13.39
CA GLY A 185 16.42 -1.19 13.42
C GLY A 185 17.61 -1.40 12.47
N SER A 186 17.49 -2.30 11.49
CA SER A 186 18.52 -2.41 10.45
C SER A 186 18.53 -1.16 9.58
N GLU A 187 19.73 -0.72 9.19
CA GLU A 187 19.91 0.42 8.28
C GLU A 187 19.13 0.21 6.97
N ARG A 188 19.08 -1.03 6.49
CA ARG A 188 18.34 -1.37 5.27
C ARG A 188 16.84 -1.20 5.44
N LEU A 189 16.28 -1.62 6.57
CA LEU A 189 14.86 -1.47 6.85
C LEU A 189 14.48 0.02 6.98
N GLU A 190 15.31 0.80 7.69
CA GLU A 190 15.15 2.26 7.79
C GLU A 190 15.24 2.94 6.43
N LEU A 191 16.16 2.50 5.57
CA LEU A 191 16.28 3.00 4.20
C LEU A 191 15.00 2.72 3.39
N MET A 192 14.41 1.52 3.50
CA MET A 192 13.15 1.21 2.81
C MET A 192 11.96 2.04 3.31
N SER A 193 12.00 2.56 4.54
CA SER A 193 10.96 3.48 5.04
C SER A 193 10.97 4.82 4.30
N LYS A 194 12.11 5.21 3.72
CA LYS A 194 12.25 6.46 2.95
C LYS A 194 11.84 6.31 1.49
N LEU A 195 11.47 5.10 1.04
CA LEU A 195 11.08 4.88 -0.34
C LEU A 195 9.88 5.76 -0.70
N PRO A 196 9.94 6.45 -1.85
CA PRO A 196 8.77 7.05 -2.45
C PRO A 196 7.64 6.03 -2.67
N MET A 197 6.40 6.45 -2.45
CA MET A 197 5.23 5.56 -2.46
C MET A 197 4.97 4.93 -3.83
N ASP A 198 5.29 5.62 -4.93
CA ASP A 198 5.22 5.05 -6.26
C ASP A 198 6.14 3.84 -6.39
N CYS A 199 7.40 3.95 -5.97
CA CYS A 199 8.35 2.85 -5.95
C CYS A 199 7.87 1.71 -5.03
N ALA A 200 7.40 2.03 -3.83
CA ALA A 200 6.89 1.02 -2.90
C ALA A 200 5.69 0.26 -3.49
N LEU A 201 4.74 0.95 -4.12
CA LEU A 201 3.58 0.34 -4.76
C LEU A 201 3.98 -0.52 -5.97
N HIS A 202 4.99 -0.14 -6.73
CA HIS A 202 5.52 -0.99 -7.80
C HIS A 202 6.05 -2.32 -7.27
N VAL A 203 6.71 -2.34 -6.11
CA VAL A 203 7.12 -3.58 -5.44
C VAL A 203 5.90 -4.43 -5.08
N ALA A 204 4.86 -3.82 -4.50
CA ALA A 204 3.61 -4.51 -4.15
C ALA A 204 2.90 -5.12 -5.38
N PHE A 205 2.74 -4.31 -6.43
CA PHE A 205 2.08 -4.70 -7.67
C PHE A 205 2.84 -5.84 -8.36
N PHE A 206 4.15 -5.71 -8.47
CA PHE A 206 5.01 -6.71 -9.08
C PHE A 206 4.90 -8.07 -8.39
N LEU A 207 4.91 -8.07 -7.05
CA LEU A 207 4.74 -9.29 -6.27
C LEU A 207 3.35 -9.89 -6.41
N THR A 208 2.32 -9.06 -6.38
CA THR A 208 0.94 -9.51 -6.54
C THR A 208 0.74 -10.15 -7.92
N SER A 209 1.25 -9.52 -8.98
CA SER A 209 1.21 -10.02 -10.35
C SER A 209 2.02 -11.30 -10.53
N SER A 210 3.22 -11.37 -9.96
CA SER A 210 4.08 -12.55 -10.03
C SER A 210 3.51 -13.73 -9.23
N MET A 211 2.99 -13.48 -8.02
CA MET A 211 2.37 -14.49 -7.19
C MET A 211 1.03 -14.97 -7.74
N ASN A 212 0.20 -14.09 -8.30
CA ASN A 212 -1.04 -14.49 -8.97
C ASN A 212 -0.76 -15.37 -10.19
N SER A 213 0.28 -15.04 -10.96
CA SER A 213 0.72 -15.86 -12.09
C SER A 213 1.22 -17.23 -11.61
N PHE A 214 2.01 -17.27 -10.53
CA PHE A 214 2.50 -18.51 -9.92
C PHE A 214 1.38 -19.39 -9.34
N LEU A 215 0.40 -18.79 -8.66
CA LEU A 215 -0.76 -19.51 -8.10
C LEU A 215 -1.63 -20.12 -9.21
N LYS A 216 -1.88 -19.37 -10.29
CA LYS A 216 -2.62 -19.85 -11.47
C LYS A 216 -1.86 -20.94 -12.24
N LEU A 217 -0.53 -20.94 -12.19
CA LEU A 217 0.31 -21.96 -12.82
C LEU A 217 0.41 -23.26 -12.02
N SER A 218 -0.03 -23.31 -10.76
CA SER A 218 -0.03 -24.53 -9.97
C SER A 218 -1.26 -25.38 -10.28
N PRO A 219 -1.15 -26.50 -11.04
CA PRO A 219 -2.32 -27.32 -11.42
C PRO A 219 -2.96 -27.98 -10.18
N TYR A 220 -2.18 -28.12 -9.11
CA TYR A 220 -2.62 -28.65 -7.83
C TYR A 220 -3.58 -27.69 -7.09
N LEU A 221 -3.26 -26.39 -7.05
CA LEU A 221 -4.12 -25.40 -6.40
C LEU A 221 -5.39 -25.13 -7.21
N GLU A 222 -5.29 -25.12 -8.54
CA GLU A 222 -6.46 -25.04 -9.42
C GLU A 222 -7.40 -26.25 -9.23
N SER A 223 -6.83 -27.43 -8.95
CA SER A 223 -7.62 -28.63 -8.63
C SER A 223 -8.29 -28.55 -7.24
N LEU A 224 -7.64 -27.93 -6.25
CA LEU A 224 -8.19 -27.76 -4.91
C LEU A 224 -9.32 -26.72 -4.87
N GLU A 225 -9.20 -25.62 -5.61
CA GLU A 225 -10.28 -24.62 -5.74
C GLU A 225 -11.51 -25.23 -6.44
N ARG A 226 -11.30 -26.00 -7.53
CA ARG A 226 -12.38 -26.72 -8.22
C ARG A 226 -13.06 -27.77 -7.33
N VAL A 227 -12.32 -28.42 -6.43
CA VAL A 227 -12.87 -29.38 -5.47
C VAL A 227 -13.66 -28.66 -4.37
N ARG A 228 -13.13 -27.54 -3.84
CA ARG A 228 -13.83 -26.71 -2.86
C ARG A 228 -15.15 -26.16 -3.40
N ASP A 229 -15.14 -25.64 -4.63
CA ASP A 229 -16.33 -25.06 -5.25
C ASP A 229 -17.41 -26.11 -5.56
N ARG A 230 -17.00 -27.36 -5.88
CA ARG A 230 -17.93 -28.50 -5.99
C ARG A 230 -18.56 -28.88 -4.65
N ILE A 231 -17.77 -28.92 -3.58
CA ILE A 231 -18.26 -29.24 -2.23
C ILE A 231 -19.26 -28.17 -1.76
N SER A 232 -19.03 -26.89 -2.06
CA SER A 232 -19.94 -25.78 -1.76
C SER A 232 -21.25 -25.83 -2.55
N GLN A 233 -21.22 -26.31 -3.81
CA GLN A 233 -22.44 -26.49 -4.61
C GLN A 233 -23.27 -27.71 -4.18
N ASP A 234 -22.62 -28.78 -3.72
CA ASP A 234 -23.32 -29.97 -3.22
C ASP A 234 -23.91 -29.77 -1.81
N THR A 235 -23.36 -28.86 -0.99
CA THR A 235 -23.96 -28.48 0.30
C THR A 235 -25.19 -27.59 0.13
N LEU A 236 -25.27 -26.78 -0.92
CA LEU A 236 -26.46 -25.98 -1.25
C LEU A 236 -27.61 -26.80 -1.84
N LYS A 237 -27.33 -27.95 -2.46
CA LYS A 237 -28.37 -28.84 -3.03
C LYS A 237 -29.02 -29.80 -2.03
N ASN A 238 -28.37 -30.06 -0.90
CA ASN A 238 -28.85 -31.02 0.11
C ASN A 238 -29.57 -30.36 1.30
N GLY A 239 -29.83 -29.04 1.25
CA GLY A 239 -30.49 -28.26 2.30
C GLY A 239 -31.99 -28.00 2.11
N ASP A 240 -32.57 -28.31 0.94
CA ASP A 240 -34.00 -28.13 0.64
C ASP A 240 -34.75 -29.48 0.59
N GLY A 241 -34.74 -30.20 1.72
CA GLY A 241 -35.49 -31.44 1.93
C GLY A 241 -36.27 -31.45 3.23
#